data_AF-C6PQZ2-F1
#
_entry.id   AF-C6PQZ2-F1
#
_cell.length_a   1.000
_cell.length_b   1.000
_cell.length_c   1.000
_cell.angle_alpha   90.00
_cell.angle_beta   90.00
_cell.angle_gamma   90.00
#
_symmetry.space_group_name_H-M   'P 1'
#
loop_
_entity.id
_entity.type
_entity.pdbx_description
1 polymer ?
#
loop_
_entity_poly.entity_id
_entity_poly.type
_entity_poly.pdbx_seq_one_letter_code
_entity_poly.pdbx_strand_id
1 'polypeptide(L)'
;MNESVQDNHNEFYGIEQKIFTEISNLKMKDIKFYTDYLKKNYFHIEKDRLGKVLECLNRDGRKNVQLLAQSLSKFSVKQENELIRVKSMYSFDKDFGNYVYIAGVDEVGRGPLAGPIAAGSVVLNLRSHDFKDLLLGIKDSKKLSHDTRERLSKLIKAKSISYNISVINNAEIDERGIAWCNNEVLRRAASGLKITPDLVLSDGYAVKNLNIENEFVIKGDAKSASIACASIIAKVYRDNLMQEYAKIYPQYGFERNSGYGTEEHIEAIKKYGICKIHRKSFLKNILPHNCII
;
A
#
# COMPACT_ATOMS: atom_id res chain seq x y z
N MET A 1 10.71 21.56 16.55
CA MET A 1 10.18 20.32 17.14
C MET A 1 11.02 20.06 18.38
N ASN A 2 10.53 20.32 19.62
CA ASN A 2 11.11 19.86 20.91
C ASN A 2 10.69 20.73 22.12
N GLU A 3 9.39 20.89 22.37
CA GLU A 3 8.87 21.31 23.69
C GLU A 3 7.63 20.48 24.04
N SER A 4 6.68 20.36 23.09
CA SER A 4 5.44 19.56 23.27
C SER A 4 5.62 18.05 23.44
N VAL A 5 6.77 17.47 23.07
CA VAL A 5 7.05 16.03 23.25
C VAL A 5 7.56 15.75 24.66
N GLN A 6 8.23 16.73 25.29
CA GLN A 6 8.90 16.58 26.58
C GLN A 6 7.90 16.76 27.75
N ASP A 7 6.97 17.70 27.62
CA ASP A 7 5.88 17.91 28.60
C ASP A 7 4.93 16.71 28.67
N ASN A 8 4.60 16.12 27.52
CA ASN A 8 3.78 14.91 27.45
C ASN A 8 4.50 13.71 28.12
N HIS A 9 5.83 13.60 27.99
CA HIS A 9 6.58 12.46 28.50
C HIS A 9 6.56 12.36 30.04
N ASN A 10 6.61 13.51 30.73
CA ASN A 10 6.51 13.59 32.19
C ASN A 10 5.09 13.30 32.69
N GLU A 11 4.07 13.79 31.98
CA GLU A 11 2.67 13.51 32.30
C GLU A 11 2.34 12.01 32.16
N PHE A 12 2.80 11.37 31.08
CA PHE A 12 2.60 9.94 30.86
C PHE A 12 3.35 9.07 31.87
N TYR A 13 4.56 9.46 32.28
CA TYR A 13 5.30 8.75 33.33
C TYR A 13 4.57 8.81 34.67
N GLY A 14 4.00 9.98 35.02
CA GLY A 14 3.21 10.15 36.24
C GLY A 14 1.92 9.31 36.23
N ILE A 15 1.22 9.22 35.09
CA ILE A 15 0.04 8.36 34.95
C ILE A 15 0.43 6.88 35.05
N GLU A 16 1.52 6.48 34.41
CA GLU A 16 2.00 5.10 34.47
C GLU A 16 2.32 4.64 35.90
N GLN A 17 3.08 5.43 36.66
CA GLN A 17 3.41 5.04 38.03
C GLN A 17 2.15 4.85 38.87
N LYS A 18 1.17 5.74 38.70
CA LYS A 18 -0.14 5.62 39.36
C LYS A 18 -0.93 4.40 38.88
N ILE A 19 -0.79 3.95 37.63
CA ILE A 19 -1.37 2.68 37.17
C ILE A 19 -0.75 1.50 37.91
N PHE A 20 0.54 1.54 38.21
CA PHE A 20 1.22 0.45 38.91
C PHE A 20 0.95 0.44 40.43
N THR A 21 0.77 1.60 41.05
CA THR A 21 0.66 1.69 42.52
C THR A 21 -0.75 1.98 43.03
N GLU A 22 -1.55 2.80 42.32
CA GLU A 22 -2.79 3.39 42.83
C GLU A 22 -3.86 3.56 41.75
N ILE A 23 -4.04 2.56 40.89
CA ILE A 23 -4.94 2.65 39.72
C ILE A 23 -6.37 3.02 40.11
N SER A 24 -6.86 2.59 41.28
CA SER A 24 -8.19 2.90 41.81
C SER A 24 -8.44 4.42 41.95
N ASN A 25 -7.38 5.20 42.19
CA ASN A 25 -7.44 6.65 42.37
C ASN A 25 -7.40 7.42 41.03
N LEU A 26 -7.06 6.77 39.92
CA LEU A 26 -6.99 7.42 38.61
C LEU A 26 -8.38 7.62 38.00
N LYS A 27 -8.59 8.77 37.36
CA LYS A 27 -9.80 9.03 36.59
C LYS A 27 -9.74 8.26 35.27
N MET A 28 -10.90 7.82 34.80
CA MET A 28 -11.04 7.06 33.55
C MET A 28 -10.42 7.77 32.34
N LYS A 29 -10.49 9.11 32.29
CA LYS A 29 -9.91 9.92 31.21
C LYS A 29 -8.38 9.77 31.12
N ASP A 30 -7.71 9.67 32.26
CA ASP A 30 -6.24 9.62 32.35
C ASP A 30 -5.75 8.22 31.95
N ILE A 31 -6.46 7.17 32.40
CA ILE A 31 -6.23 5.79 31.97
C ILE A 31 -6.42 5.66 30.46
N LYS A 32 -7.53 6.20 29.92
CA LYS A 32 -7.79 6.19 28.47
C LYS A 32 -6.67 6.90 27.71
N PHE A 33 -6.29 8.10 28.15
CA PHE A 33 -5.22 8.89 27.55
C PHE A 33 -3.90 8.09 27.47
N TYR A 34 -3.53 7.41 28.55
CA TYR A 34 -2.35 6.56 28.56
C TYR A 34 -2.48 5.34 27.64
N THR A 35 -3.62 4.66 27.63
CA THR A 35 -3.82 3.52 26.71
C THR A 35 -3.80 3.93 25.23
N ASP A 36 -4.29 5.13 24.90
CA ASP A 36 -4.22 5.67 23.55
C ASP A 36 -2.76 6.03 23.17
N TYR A 37 -1.99 6.56 24.12
CA TYR A 37 -0.54 6.75 23.97
C TYR A 37 0.20 5.43 23.71
N LEU A 38 -0.11 4.38 24.48
CA LEU A 38 0.50 3.06 24.30
C LEU A 38 0.21 2.49 22.91
N LYS A 39 -1.02 2.63 22.41
CA LYS A 39 -1.39 2.19 21.05
C LYS A 39 -0.62 2.96 19.98
N LYS A 40 -0.50 4.29 20.13
CA LYS A 40 0.21 5.16 19.18
C LYS A 40 1.71 4.84 19.11
N ASN A 41 2.31 4.48 20.24
CA ASN A 41 3.75 4.25 20.37
C ASN A 41 4.09 2.77 20.53
N TYR A 42 3.19 1.86 20.14
CA TYR A 42 3.31 0.41 20.40
C TYR A 42 4.67 -0.18 20.05
N PHE A 43 5.20 0.20 18.89
CA PHE A 43 6.49 -0.25 18.36
C PHE A 43 7.73 0.41 19.03
N HIS A 44 7.51 1.36 19.95
CA HIS A 44 8.55 2.05 20.71
C HIS A 44 8.49 1.74 22.20
N ILE A 45 7.55 0.89 22.63
CA ILE A 45 7.35 0.52 24.03
C ILE A 45 7.87 -0.90 24.26
N GLU A 46 8.56 -1.11 25.38
CA GLU A 46 9.02 -2.43 25.80
C GLU A 46 7.83 -3.38 26.05
N LYS A 47 7.92 -4.62 25.56
CA LYS A 47 6.83 -5.60 25.70
C LYS A 47 6.50 -5.88 27.17
N ASP A 48 7.50 -5.97 28.04
CA ASP A 48 7.32 -6.20 29.48
C ASP A 48 6.55 -5.06 30.14
N ARG A 49 6.84 -3.82 29.73
CA ARG A 49 6.13 -2.62 30.19
C ARG A 49 4.66 -2.67 29.81
N LEU A 50 4.35 -3.01 28.56
CA LEU A 50 2.96 -3.18 28.11
C LEU A 50 2.24 -4.31 28.87
N GLY A 51 2.94 -5.42 29.12
CA GLY A 51 2.42 -6.56 29.89
C GLY A 51 2.01 -6.16 31.32
N LYS A 52 2.88 -5.44 32.03
CA LYS A 52 2.59 -4.91 33.38
C LYS A 52 1.37 -4.00 33.40
N VAL A 53 1.26 -3.08 32.43
CA VAL A 53 0.08 -2.19 32.33
C VAL A 53 -1.19 -3.01 32.13
N LEU A 54 -1.19 -3.97 31.21
CA LEU A 54 -2.36 -4.82 30.97
C LEU A 54 -2.77 -5.62 32.22
N GLU A 55 -1.80 -6.12 32.98
CA GLU A 55 -2.05 -6.82 34.24
C GLU A 55 -2.75 -5.91 35.27
N CYS A 56 -2.24 -4.70 35.49
CA CYS A 56 -2.86 -3.72 36.38
C CYS A 56 -4.28 -3.36 35.94
N LEU A 57 -4.49 -3.08 34.64
CA LEU A 57 -5.82 -2.75 34.11
C LEU A 57 -6.82 -3.91 34.25
N ASN A 58 -6.37 -5.16 34.10
CA ASN A 58 -7.22 -6.35 34.24
C ASN A 58 -7.61 -6.64 35.71
N ARG A 59 -6.75 -6.30 36.67
CA ARG A 59 -7.02 -6.46 38.11
C ARG A 59 -7.95 -5.37 38.68
N ASP A 60 -8.13 -4.27 37.96
CA ASP A 60 -9.04 -3.19 38.38
C ASP A 60 -10.51 -3.66 38.38
N GLY A 61 -11.26 -3.34 39.43
CA GLY A 61 -12.66 -3.76 39.57
C GLY A 61 -13.65 -2.99 38.69
N ARG A 62 -13.24 -1.85 38.09
CA ARG A 62 -14.13 -1.01 37.28
C ARG A 62 -14.26 -1.59 35.87
N LYS A 63 -15.50 -1.93 35.49
CA LYS A 63 -15.85 -2.50 34.18
C LYS A 63 -15.27 -1.73 32.98
N ASN A 64 -15.27 -0.39 33.03
CA ASN A 64 -14.75 0.42 31.93
C ASN A 64 -13.22 0.34 31.79
N VAL A 65 -12.49 0.16 32.89
CA VAL A 65 -11.02 -0.02 32.87
C VAL A 65 -10.68 -1.39 32.26
N GLN A 66 -11.42 -2.43 32.64
CA GLN A 66 -11.28 -3.77 32.05
C GLN A 66 -11.58 -3.76 30.54
N LEU A 67 -12.57 -2.99 30.08
CA LEU A 67 -12.84 -2.82 28.64
C LEU A 67 -11.68 -2.15 27.90
N LEU A 68 -10.99 -1.18 28.52
CA LEU A 68 -9.75 -0.62 27.96
C LEU A 68 -8.63 -1.66 27.89
N ALA A 69 -8.47 -2.47 28.93
CA ALA A 69 -7.49 -3.56 28.95
C ALA A 69 -7.73 -4.54 27.79
N GLN A 70 -8.99 -4.96 27.58
CA GLN A 70 -9.38 -5.82 26.46
C GLN A 70 -9.12 -5.15 25.11
N SER A 71 -9.43 -3.86 24.97
CA SER A 71 -9.18 -3.09 23.75
C SER A 71 -7.67 -3.02 23.42
N LEU A 72 -6.84 -2.73 24.43
CA LEU A 72 -5.38 -2.65 24.30
C LEU A 72 -4.77 -4.02 24.00
N SER A 73 -5.23 -5.07 24.66
CA SER A 73 -4.80 -6.46 24.41
C SER A 73 -5.13 -6.90 22.97
N LYS A 74 -6.39 -6.72 22.53
CA LYS A 74 -6.81 -7.01 21.14
C LYS A 74 -6.00 -6.21 20.12
N PHE A 75 -5.70 -4.95 20.42
CA PHE A 75 -4.84 -4.13 19.58
C PHE A 75 -3.41 -4.72 19.50
N SER A 76 -2.80 -5.07 20.63
CA SER A 76 -1.45 -5.66 20.68
C SER A 76 -1.36 -6.95 19.85
N VAL A 77 -2.29 -7.88 20.06
CA VAL A 77 -2.36 -9.14 19.29
C VAL A 77 -2.49 -8.87 17.80
N LYS A 78 -3.31 -7.88 17.40
CA LYS A 78 -3.45 -7.49 16.00
C LYS A 78 -2.13 -6.96 15.41
N GLN A 79 -1.39 -6.14 16.15
CA GLN A 79 -0.10 -5.61 15.68
C GLN A 79 0.97 -6.70 15.57
N GLU A 80 0.99 -7.65 16.51
CA GLU A 80 1.90 -8.78 16.48
C GLU A 80 1.62 -9.71 15.29
N ASN A 81 0.35 -10.04 15.05
CA ASN A 81 -0.06 -10.82 13.88
C ASN A 81 0.30 -10.12 12.56
N GLU A 82 0.12 -8.80 12.50
CA GLU A 82 0.51 -8.01 11.32
C GLU A 82 2.04 -8.01 11.12
N LEU A 83 2.81 -7.90 12.21
CA LEU A 83 4.26 -7.98 12.14
C LEU A 83 4.73 -9.35 11.64
N ILE A 84 4.14 -10.44 12.16
CA ILE A 84 4.42 -11.81 11.71
C ILE A 84 4.10 -11.96 10.21
N ARG A 85 2.92 -11.50 9.79
CA ARG A 85 2.49 -11.55 8.40
C ARG A 85 3.42 -10.77 7.46
N VAL A 86 3.84 -9.57 7.84
CA VAL A 86 4.76 -8.77 7.01
C VAL A 86 6.15 -9.39 7.00
N LYS A 87 6.64 -9.91 8.13
CA LYS A 87 7.90 -10.66 8.16
C LYS A 87 7.87 -11.87 7.22
N SER A 88 6.77 -12.62 7.19
CA SER A 88 6.66 -13.75 6.24
C SER A 88 6.70 -13.28 4.79
N MET A 89 6.18 -12.09 4.46
CA MET A 89 6.30 -11.53 3.11
C MET A 89 7.74 -11.13 2.74
N TYR A 90 8.50 -10.60 3.69
CA TYR A 90 9.91 -10.27 3.48
C TYR A 90 10.77 -11.53 3.39
N SER A 91 10.48 -12.56 4.21
CA SER A 91 11.14 -13.86 4.11
C SER A 91 10.83 -14.54 2.78
N PHE A 92 9.58 -14.47 2.32
CA PHE A 92 9.20 -15.02 1.02
C PHE A 92 10.04 -14.44 -0.13
N ASP A 93 10.31 -13.13 -0.13
CA ASP A 93 11.20 -12.52 -1.13
C ASP A 93 12.63 -13.08 -1.03
N LYS A 94 13.16 -13.28 0.19
CA LYS A 94 14.51 -13.82 0.41
C LYS A 94 14.66 -15.29 0.02
N ASP A 95 13.59 -16.07 0.13
CA ASP A 95 13.62 -17.52 -0.10
C ASP A 95 13.90 -17.86 -1.58
N PHE A 96 13.85 -16.89 -2.50
CA PHE A 96 14.25 -17.07 -3.90
C PHE A 96 15.75 -17.27 -4.10
N GLY A 97 16.60 -16.88 -3.13
CA GLY A 97 18.04 -17.12 -3.23
C GLY A 97 18.88 -16.05 -2.55
N ASN A 98 20.21 -16.21 -2.67
CA ASN A 98 21.17 -15.30 -2.07
C ASN A 98 21.43 -14.07 -2.97
N TYR A 99 20.36 -13.34 -3.28
CA TYR A 99 20.41 -12.09 -4.03
C TYR A 99 20.61 -10.89 -3.10
N VAL A 100 21.32 -9.86 -3.58
CA VAL A 100 21.53 -8.62 -2.82
C VAL A 100 20.31 -7.71 -2.98
N TYR A 101 19.86 -7.53 -4.21
CA TYR A 101 18.73 -6.68 -4.57
C TYR A 101 17.66 -7.49 -5.30
N ILE A 102 16.51 -7.62 -4.66
CA ILE A 102 15.31 -8.21 -5.24
C ILE A 102 14.31 -7.09 -5.48
N ALA A 103 13.84 -6.97 -6.72
CA ALA A 103 12.78 -6.03 -7.08
C ALA A 103 11.45 -6.76 -7.21
N GLY A 104 10.38 -6.17 -6.69
CA GLY A 104 9.01 -6.53 -7.05
C GLY A 104 8.51 -5.65 -8.19
N VAL A 105 7.66 -6.18 -9.06
CA VAL A 105 6.98 -5.43 -10.12
C VAL A 105 5.52 -5.85 -10.24
N ASP A 106 4.62 -4.88 -10.42
CA ASP A 106 3.19 -5.11 -10.62
C ASP A 106 2.57 -3.99 -11.48
N GLU A 107 1.50 -4.31 -12.21
CA GLU A 107 0.79 -3.38 -13.07
C GLU A 107 -0.59 -2.95 -12.55
N VAL A 108 -1.07 -1.84 -13.10
CA VAL A 108 -2.45 -1.39 -12.93
C VAL A 108 -2.96 -0.77 -14.22
N GLY A 109 -4.27 -0.90 -14.46
CA GLY A 109 -4.92 -0.25 -15.58
C GLY A 109 -4.93 -1.08 -16.85
N ARG A 110 -4.89 -2.41 -16.75
CA ARG A 110 -5.02 -3.29 -17.91
C ARG A 110 -6.41 -3.26 -18.55
N GLY A 111 -7.47 -3.34 -17.74
CA GLY A 111 -8.88 -3.42 -18.20
C GLY A 111 -9.66 -2.12 -18.48
N PRO A 112 -9.29 -0.93 -17.97
CA PRO A 112 -10.00 0.32 -18.24
C PRO A 112 -10.19 0.65 -19.73
N LEU A 113 -11.31 1.32 -20.05
CA LEU A 113 -11.60 1.87 -21.37
C LEU A 113 -10.82 3.16 -21.65
N ALA A 114 -10.35 3.85 -20.61
CA ALA A 114 -9.64 5.11 -20.71
C ALA A 114 -8.42 5.19 -19.78
N GLY A 115 -7.48 6.07 -20.14
CA GLY A 115 -6.24 6.33 -19.43
C GLY A 115 -5.14 5.30 -19.72
N PRO A 116 -3.94 5.52 -19.18
CA PRO A 116 -2.80 4.67 -19.43
C PRO A 116 -2.85 3.35 -18.66
N ILE A 117 -1.94 2.45 -19.02
CA ILE A 117 -1.47 1.38 -18.14
C ILE A 117 -0.21 1.88 -17.41
N ALA A 118 -0.05 1.51 -16.14
CA ALA A 118 1.11 1.88 -15.34
C ALA A 118 1.66 0.66 -14.60
N ALA A 119 2.95 0.66 -14.30
CA ALA A 119 3.58 -0.34 -13.45
C ALA A 119 4.53 0.33 -12.47
N GLY A 120 4.64 -0.27 -11.29
CA GLY A 120 5.60 0.10 -10.27
C GLY A 120 6.67 -0.97 -10.17
N SER A 121 7.90 -0.58 -9.81
CA SER A 121 8.93 -1.51 -9.37
C SER A 121 9.58 -0.99 -8.09
N VAL A 122 9.83 -1.88 -7.13
CA VAL A 122 10.35 -1.53 -5.79
C VAL A 122 11.41 -2.53 -5.35
N VAL A 123 12.55 -2.02 -4.89
CA VAL A 123 13.59 -2.77 -4.18
C VAL A 123 13.54 -2.38 -2.70
N LEU A 124 13.33 -3.36 -1.83
CA LEU A 124 13.29 -3.18 -0.38
C LEU A 124 14.62 -3.56 0.28
N ASN A 125 14.88 -3.02 1.46
CA ASN A 125 15.96 -3.52 2.30
C ASN A 125 15.51 -4.82 2.99
N LEU A 126 15.73 -5.95 2.32
CA LEU A 126 15.39 -7.25 2.89
C LEU A 126 16.30 -7.61 4.07
N ARG A 127 17.53 -7.08 4.16
CA ARG A 127 18.48 -7.42 5.22
C ARG A 127 18.19 -6.73 6.56
N SER A 128 17.23 -5.80 6.63
CA SER A 128 16.89 -5.20 7.93
C SER A 128 16.28 -6.24 8.87
N HIS A 129 16.79 -6.25 10.10
CA HIS A 129 16.27 -7.05 11.20
C HIS A 129 15.42 -6.22 12.16
N ASP A 130 15.41 -4.89 12.01
CA ASP A 130 14.58 -4.00 12.82
C ASP A 130 13.16 -3.95 12.23
N PHE A 131 12.17 -4.28 13.06
CA PHE A 131 10.77 -4.21 12.68
C PHE A 131 10.34 -2.77 12.31
N LYS A 132 11.06 -1.75 12.78
CA LYS A 132 10.80 -0.34 12.43
C LYS A 132 11.06 -0.04 10.96
N ASP A 133 11.91 -0.83 10.30
CA ASP A 133 12.19 -0.67 8.88
C ASP A 133 11.16 -1.36 7.99
N LEU A 134 10.39 -2.31 8.56
CA LEU A 134 9.35 -3.02 7.83
C LEU A 134 8.20 -2.08 7.46
N LEU A 135 7.68 -2.27 6.25
CA LEU A 135 6.50 -1.58 5.75
C LEU A 135 5.22 -2.31 6.19
N LEU A 136 4.71 -1.96 7.36
CA LEU A 136 3.46 -2.53 7.87
C LEU A 136 2.23 -2.04 7.10
N GLY A 137 1.20 -2.89 7.02
CA GLY A 137 -0.06 -2.60 6.34
C GLY A 137 -0.03 -2.83 4.83
N ILE A 138 1.09 -3.28 4.25
CA ILE A 138 1.17 -3.65 2.84
C ILE A 138 0.38 -4.92 2.56
N LYS A 139 -0.51 -4.85 1.56
CA LYS A 139 -1.36 -5.93 1.04
C LYS A 139 -1.85 -5.52 -0.34
N ASP A 140 -2.60 -6.39 -0.99
CA ASP A 140 -3.36 -6.09 -2.22
C ASP A 140 -3.90 -4.65 -2.21
N SER A 141 -3.42 -3.86 -3.18
CA SER A 141 -3.68 -2.43 -3.25
C SER A 141 -5.18 -2.11 -3.33
N LYS A 142 -5.99 -3.01 -3.91
CA LYS A 142 -7.44 -2.88 -4.05
C LYS A 142 -8.17 -3.06 -2.72
N LYS A 143 -7.55 -3.73 -1.74
CA LYS A 143 -8.10 -3.94 -0.38
C LYS A 143 -7.76 -2.82 0.61
N LEU A 144 -7.07 -1.77 0.15
CA LEU A 144 -6.71 -0.59 0.94
C LEU A 144 -7.66 0.56 0.61
N SER A 145 -8.02 1.35 1.64
CA SER A 145 -8.68 2.64 1.42
C SER A 145 -7.73 3.61 0.70
N HIS A 146 -8.28 4.62 0.03
CA HIS A 146 -7.50 5.64 -0.69
C HIS A 146 -6.45 6.30 0.23
N ASP A 147 -6.87 6.82 1.39
CA ASP A 147 -5.98 7.49 2.34
C ASP A 147 -4.86 6.57 2.86
N THR A 148 -5.19 5.30 3.12
CA THR A 148 -4.19 4.32 3.56
C THR A 148 -3.18 4.06 2.44
N ARG A 149 -3.65 3.92 1.21
CA ARG A 149 -2.81 3.66 0.03
C ARG A 149 -1.89 4.84 -0.28
N GLU A 150 -2.39 6.07 -0.21
CA GLU A 150 -1.61 7.31 -0.34
C GLU A 150 -0.49 7.40 0.70
N ARG A 151 -0.84 7.19 1.98
CA ARG A 151 0.14 7.16 3.08
C ARG A 151 1.20 6.09 2.86
N LEU A 152 0.79 4.88 2.47
CA LEU A 152 1.72 3.78 2.19
C LEU A 152 2.60 4.09 0.99
N SER A 153 2.07 4.67 -0.11
CA SER A 153 2.87 5.03 -1.28
C SER A 153 3.99 6.02 -0.93
N LYS A 154 3.69 7.05 -0.12
CA LYS A 154 4.70 7.98 0.39
C LYS A 154 5.76 7.26 1.24
N LEU A 155 5.33 6.38 2.13
CA LEU A 155 6.22 5.62 3.01
C LEU A 155 7.12 4.63 2.23
N ILE A 156 6.55 3.92 1.25
CA ILE A 156 7.27 2.99 0.37
C ILE A 156 8.37 3.74 -0.37
N LYS A 157 8.04 4.85 -1.04
CA LYS A 157 9.01 5.67 -1.78
C LYS A 157 10.14 6.20 -0.89
N ALA A 158 9.83 6.53 0.36
CA ALA A 158 10.81 7.04 1.32
C ALA A 158 11.73 5.95 1.89
N LYS A 159 11.22 4.71 2.06
CA LYS A 159 11.96 3.61 2.70
C LYS A 159 12.57 2.60 1.73
N SER A 160 12.10 2.53 0.49
CA SER A 160 12.66 1.65 -0.53
C SER A 160 14.10 2.04 -0.86
N ILE A 161 14.95 1.06 -1.13
CA ILE A 161 16.30 1.28 -1.63
C ILE A 161 16.25 1.96 -3.01
N SER A 162 15.35 1.46 -3.86
CA SER A 162 15.09 2.02 -5.19
C SER A 162 13.63 1.76 -5.55
N TYR A 163 13.04 2.67 -6.30
CA TYR A 163 11.74 2.46 -6.92
C TYR A 163 11.69 3.15 -8.28
N ASN A 164 10.79 2.66 -9.13
CA ASN A 164 10.48 3.30 -10.40
C ASN A 164 9.00 3.12 -10.72
N ILE A 165 8.44 4.06 -11.49
CA ILE A 165 7.07 3.99 -12.01
C ILE A 165 7.14 4.25 -13.51
N SER A 166 6.58 3.33 -14.28
CA SER A 166 6.51 3.44 -15.73
C SER A 166 5.06 3.49 -16.20
N VAL A 167 4.84 4.16 -17.33
CA VAL A 167 3.51 4.44 -17.88
C VAL A 167 3.52 4.26 -19.39
N ILE A 168 2.47 3.64 -19.93
CA ILE A 168 2.23 3.57 -21.38
C ILE A 168 0.85 4.16 -21.66
N ASN A 169 0.80 5.12 -22.57
CA ASN A 169 -0.41 5.89 -22.88
C ASN A 169 -1.41 5.08 -23.73
N ASN A 170 -2.63 5.59 -23.86
CA ASN A 170 -3.69 4.92 -24.61
C ASN A 170 -3.39 4.80 -26.12
N ALA A 171 -2.65 5.74 -26.71
CA ALA A 171 -2.29 5.69 -28.13
C ALA A 171 -1.35 4.51 -28.43
N GLU A 172 -0.32 4.30 -27.60
CA GLU A 172 0.58 3.15 -27.72
C GLU A 172 -0.16 1.83 -27.42
N ILE A 173 -1.14 1.83 -26.51
CA ILE A 173 -2.03 0.67 -26.28
C ILE A 173 -2.85 0.34 -27.52
N ASP A 174 -3.40 1.34 -28.20
CA ASP A 174 -4.18 1.16 -29.43
C ASP A 174 -3.30 0.68 -30.59
N GLU A 175 -2.04 1.12 -30.68
CA GLU A 175 -1.08 0.74 -31.72
C GLU A 175 -0.51 -0.67 -31.52
N ARG A 176 -0.04 -0.98 -30.30
CA ARG A 176 0.75 -2.20 -30.00
C ARG A 176 -0.06 -3.32 -29.36
N GLY A 177 -1.25 -2.99 -28.86
CA GLY A 177 -2.11 -3.91 -28.13
C GLY A 177 -1.76 -4.02 -26.65
N ILE A 178 -2.79 -4.29 -25.84
CA ILE A 178 -2.67 -4.30 -24.38
C ILE A 178 -1.73 -5.37 -23.85
N ALA A 179 -1.65 -6.55 -24.48
CA ALA A 179 -0.77 -7.62 -24.01
C ALA A 179 0.71 -7.25 -24.15
N TRP A 180 1.08 -6.59 -25.25
CA TRP A 180 2.43 -6.07 -25.44
C TRP A 180 2.74 -4.95 -24.46
N CYS A 181 1.84 -3.96 -24.35
CA CYS A 181 2.03 -2.81 -23.44
C CYS A 181 2.13 -3.25 -21.97
N ASN A 182 1.41 -4.30 -21.60
CA ASN A 182 1.45 -4.88 -20.27
C ASN A 182 2.83 -5.46 -19.93
N ASN A 183 3.40 -6.28 -20.82
CA ASN A 183 4.78 -6.76 -20.63
C ASN A 183 5.79 -5.61 -20.63
N GLU A 184 5.63 -4.67 -21.57
CA GLU A 184 6.55 -3.56 -21.75
C GLU A 184 6.55 -2.59 -20.56
N VAL A 185 5.40 -2.30 -19.95
CA VAL A 185 5.34 -1.40 -18.80
C VAL A 185 6.05 -2.00 -17.59
N LEU A 186 5.93 -3.32 -17.36
CA LEU A 186 6.67 -4.04 -16.32
C LEU A 186 8.17 -4.02 -16.60
N ARG A 187 8.57 -4.30 -17.85
CA ARG A 187 9.97 -4.24 -18.29
C ARG A 187 10.58 -2.86 -18.05
N ARG A 188 9.91 -1.80 -18.50
CA ARG A 188 10.34 -0.40 -18.30
C ARG A 188 10.39 -0.04 -16.80
N ALA A 189 9.44 -0.52 -16.00
CA ALA A 189 9.43 -0.30 -14.56
C ALA A 189 10.66 -0.93 -13.89
N ALA A 190 10.96 -2.20 -14.17
CA ALA A 190 12.13 -2.90 -13.63
C ALA A 190 13.46 -2.31 -14.13
N SER A 191 13.60 -2.08 -15.44
CA SER A 191 14.84 -1.54 -16.02
C SER A 191 15.12 -0.08 -15.66
N GLY A 192 14.10 0.69 -15.25
CA GLY A 192 14.27 2.09 -14.86
C GLY A 192 14.60 2.30 -13.38
N LEU A 193 14.82 1.22 -12.61
CA LEU A 193 15.34 1.33 -11.23
C LEU A 193 16.73 1.97 -11.24
N LYS A 194 17.01 2.83 -10.25
CA LYS A 194 18.35 3.45 -10.09
C LYS A 194 19.44 2.46 -9.70
N ILE A 195 19.04 1.35 -9.09
CA ILE A 195 19.90 0.21 -8.77
C ILE A 195 19.39 -0.96 -9.60
N THR A 196 20.28 -1.60 -10.33
CA THR A 196 19.98 -2.83 -11.08
C THR A 196 19.72 -3.95 -10.07
N PRO A 197 18.52 -4.55 -10.02
CA PRO A 197 18.27 -5.70 -9.18
C PRO A 197 18.96 -6.94 -9.73
N ASP A 198 19.30 -7.87 -8.86
CA ASP A 198 19.80 -9.19 -9.25
C ASP A 198 18.64 -10.10 -9.72
N LEU A 199 17.47 -9.97 -9.05
CA LEU A 199 16.26 -10.72 -9.36
C LEU A 199 15.03 -9.80 -9.40
N VAL A 200 14.14 -10.02 -10.38
CA VAL A 200 12.83 -9.37 -10.47
C VAL A 200 11.71 -10.39 -10.23
N LEU A 201 10.83 -10.10 -9.27
CA LEU A 201 9.62 -10.86 -8.98
C LEU A 201 8.40 -10.12 -9.54
N SER A 202 7.63 -10.76 -10.42
CA SER A 202 6.39 -10.22 -10.98
C SER A 202 5.14 -10.95 -10.49
N ASP A 203 3.99 -10.27 -10.46
CA ASP A 203 2.71 -10.93 -10.16
C ASP A 203 2.17 -11.69 -11.38
N GLY A 204 1.94 -13.00 -11.21
CA GLY A 204 1.19 -13.83 -12.14
C GLY A 204 1.93 -14.36 -13.38
N TYR A 205 2.90 -13.64 -13.96
CA TYR A 205 3.62 -14.08 -15.16
C TYR A 205 5.00 -13.42 -15.31
N ALA A 206 5.94 -14.14 -15.93
CA ALA A 206 7.31 -13.66 -16.14
C ALA A 206 7.37 -12.47 -17.11
N VAL A 207 8.35 -11.58 -16.90
CA VAL A 207 8.59 -10.40 -17.75
C VAL A 207 9.48 -10.81 -18.93
N LYS A 208 8.89 -10.82 -20.12
CA LYS A 208 9.59 -11.21 -21.35
C LYS A 208 10.59 -10.14 -21.78
N ASN A 209 11.71 -10.58 -22.36
CA ASN A 209 12.77 -9.73 -22.92
C ASN A 209 13.39 -8.79 -21.87
N LEU A 210 13.43 -9.22 -20.61
CA LEU A 210 14.13 -8.52 -19.54
C LEU A 210 15.55 -9.10 -19.41
N ASN A 211 16.57 -8.25 -19.55
CA ASN A 211 17.98 -8.63 -19.39
C ASN A 211 18.39 -8.69 -17.90
N ILE A 212 17.48 -9.17 -17.05
CA ILE A 212 17.66 -9.36 -15.61
C ILE A 212 16.95 -10.68 -15.29
N GLU A 213 17.52 -11.47 -14.38
CA GLU A 213 16.87 -12.68 -13.91
C GLU A 213 15.49 -12.33 -13.35
N ASN A 214 14.46 -13.08 -13.75
CA ASN A 214 13.11 -12.80 -13.31
C ASN A 214 12.27 -14.06 -13.15
N GLU A 215 11.46 -14.04 -12.11
CA GLU A 215 10.54 -15.09 -11.70
C GLU A 215 9.16 -14.50 -11.49
N PHE A 216 8.13 -15.35 -11.53
CA PHE A 216 6.76 -14.91 -11.30
C PHE A 216 6.12 -15.61 -10.11
N VAL A 217 5.26 -14.87 -9.43
CA VAL A 217 4.59 -15.33 -8.22
C VAL A 217 3.09 -15.26 -8.43
N ILE A 218 2.41 -16.40 -8.30
CA ILE A 218 0.94 -16.42 -8.33
C ILE A 218 0.41 -15.74 -7.07
N LYS A 219 -0.37 -14.67 -7.25
CA LYS A 219 -0.87 -13.79 -6.17
C LYS A 219 0.29 -13.16 -5.40
N GLY A 220 1.24 -12.61 -6.16
CA GLY A 220 2.47 -12.01 -5.65
C GLY A 220 2.20 -10.86 -4.70
N ASP A 221 1.18 -10.05 -4.96
CA ASP A 221 0.76 -8.92 -4.10
C ASP A 221 0.37 -9.31 -2.66
N ALA A 222 0.01 -10.59 -2.44
CA ALA A 222 -0.35 -11.13 -1.13
C ALA A 222 0.81 -11.87 -0.44
N LYS A 223 1.84 -12.28 -1.19
CA LYS A 223 2.96 -13.11 -0.70
C LYS A 223 4.28 -12.36 -0.61
N SER A 224 4.58 -11.54 -1.61
CA SER A 224 5.83 -10.81 -1.74
C SER A 224 5.68 -9.39 -1.22
N ALA A 225 6.60 -8.98 -0.35
CA ALA A 225 6.62 -7.60 0.16
C ALA A 225 6.93 -6.60 -0.96
N SER A 226 7.89 -6.95 -1.82
CA SER A 226 8.31 -6.09 -2.92
C SER A 226 7.22 -5.93 -3.98
N ILE A 227 6.51 -7.00 -4.36
CA ILE A 227 5.38 -6.94 -5.31
C ILE A 227 4.23 -6.12 -4.71
N ALA A 228 3.87 -6.35 -3.44
CA ALA A 228 2.81 -5.58 -2.77
C ALA A 228 3.12 -4.08 -2.77
N CYS A 229 4.37 -3.70 -2.52
CA CYS A 229 4.81 -2.31 -2.57
C CYS A 229 4.75 -1.73 -3.99
N ALA A 230 5.18 -2.49 -4.99
CA ALA A 230 5.08 -2.11 -6.40
C ALA A 230 3.63 -1.84 -6.83
N SER A 231 2.71 -2.74 -6.47
CA SER A 231 1.26 -2.60 -6.71
C SER A 231 0.70 -1.30 -6.14
N ILE A 232 1.07 -0.98 -4.88
CA ILE A 232 0.60 0.22 -4.18
C ILE A 232 1.07 1.49 -4.89
N ILE A 233 2.36 1.59 -5.22
CA ILE A 233 2.87 2.82 -5.87
C ILE A 233 2.33 2.99 -7.28
N ALA A 234 2.14 1.90 -8.03
CA ALA A 234 1.54 1.91 -9.36
C ALA A 234 0.07 2.39 -9.30
N LYS A 235 -0.72 1.81 -8.38
CA LYS A 235 -2.13 2.15 -8.20
C LYS A 235 -2.31 3.61 -7.80
N VAL A 236 -1.54 4.09 -6.82
CA VAL A 236 -1.62 5.50 -6.39
C VAL A 236 -1.26 6.44 -7.54
N TYR A 237 -0.19 6.16 -8.27
CA TYR A 237 0.20 6.99 -9.40
C TYR A 237 -0.91 7.06 -10.46
N ARG A 238 -1.45 5.90 -10.86
CA ARG A 238 -2.49 5.85 -11.89
C ARG A 238 -3.78 6.52 -11.42
N ASP A 239 -4.19 6.31 -10.18
CA ASP A 239 -5.40 6.91 -9.63
C ASP A 239 -5.30 8.43 -9.62
N ASN A 240 -4.17 8.98 -9.17
CA ASN A 240 -3.94 10.42 -9.16
C ASN A 240 -3.96 11.00 -10.58
N LEU A 241 -3.39 10.29 -11.55
CA LEU A 241 -3.48 10.70 -12.94
C LEU A 241 -4.93 10.70 -13.47
N MET A 242 -5.76 9.71 -13.09
CA MET A 242 -7.18 9.70 -13.44
C MET A 242 -7.97 10.81 -12.75
N GLN A 243 -7.61 11.22 -11.53
CA GLN A 243 -8.18 12.40 -10.86
C GLN A 243 -7.86 13.69 -11.62
N GLU A 244 -6.64 13.84 -12.13
CA GLU A 244 -6.29 14.99 -12.98
C GLU A 244 -7.07 14.97 -14.30
N TYR A 245 -7.26 13.80 -14.92
CA TYR A 245 -8.10 13.68 -16.10
C TYR A 245 -9.57 13.98 -15.83
N ALA A 246 -10.10 13.69 -14.64
CA ALA A 246 -11.47 14.03 -14.26
C ALA A 246 -11.71 15.56 -14.29
N LYS A 247 -10.71 16.36 -13.92
CA LYS A 247 -10.79 17.83 -14.00
C LYS A 247 -10.87 18.32 -15.44
N ILE A 248 -10.17 17.64 -16.36
CA ILE A 248 -10.13 18.00 -17.79
C ILE A 248 -11.39 17.49 -18.52
N TYR A 249 -11.91 16.33 -18.11
CA TYR A 249 -13.03 15.64 -18.74
C TYR A 249 -14.11 15.26 -17.70
N PRO A 250 -14.81 16.26 -17.12
CA PRO A 250 -15.72 16.04 -16.00
C PRO A 250 -16.92 15.13 -16.32
N GLN A 251 -17.26 14.98 -17.60
CA GLN A 251 -18.43 14.24 -18.04
C GLN A 251 -18.34 12.71 -17.89
N TYR A 252 -17.15 12.14 -17.67
CA TYR A 252 -16.94 10.68 -17.67
C TYR A 252 -16.79 10.05 -16.28
N GLY A 253 -16.80 10.82 -15.20
CA GLY A 253 -16.71 10.31 -13.82
C GLY A 253 -15.39 9.59 -13.48
N PHE A 254 -14.27 9.99 -14.11
CA PHE A 254 -12.97 9.34 -13.95
C PHE A 254 -12.45 9.31 -12.50
N GLU A 255 -12.88 10.26 -11.68
CA GLU A 255 -12.60 10.33 -10.24
C GLU A 255 -13.20 9.16 -9.45
N ARG A 256 -14.31 8.58 -9.94
CA ARG A 256 -14.98 7.42 -9.33
C ARG A 256 -14.58 6.11 -10.02
N ASN A 257 -14.66 6.09 -11.34
CA ASN A 257 -14.49 4.85 -12.10
C ASN A 257 -13.05 4.58 -12.55
N SER A 258 -12.11 5.54 -12.41
CA SER A 258 -10.71 5.38 -12.82
C SER A 258 -10.52 4.89 -14.27
N GLY A 259 -11.47 5.21 -15.15
CA GLY A 259 -11.51 4.81 -16.57
C GLY A 259 -12.10 3.42 -16.83
N TYR A 260 -12.54 2.68 -15.81
CA TYR A 260 -13.23 1.40 -16.02
C TYR A 260 -14.61 1.61 -16.66
N GLY A 261 -15.06 0.65 -17.48
CA GLY A 261 -16.34 0.71 -18.17
C GLY A 261 -17.53 0.42 -17.25
N THR A 262 -17.75 1.28 -16.25
CA THR A 262 -18.98 1.28 -15.46
C THR A 262 -20.15 1.73 -16.33
N GLU A 263 -21.38 1.44 -15.90
CA GLU A 263 -22.60 1.89 -16.59
C GLU A 263 -22.57 3.40 -16.84
N GLU A 264 -22.28 4.19 -15.79
CA GLU A 264 -22.09 5.64 -15.87
C GLU A 264 -21.08 6.07 -16.95
N HIS A 265 -19.92 5.39 -17.03
CA HIS A 265 -18.89 5.73 -18.01
C HIS A 265 -19.33 5.41 -19.44
N ILE A 266 -20.00 4.27 -19.64
CA ILE A 266 -20.53 3.85 -20.94
C ILE A 266 -21.63 4.82 -21.41
N GLU A 267 -22.52 5.24 -20.52
CA GLU A 267 -23.55 6.23 -20.81
C GLU A 267 -22.93 7.59 -21.18
N ALA A 268 -21.91 8.03 -20.45
CA ALA A 268 -21.17 9.24 -20.78
C ALA A 268 -20.51 9.17 -22.16
N ILE A 269 -19.91 8.03 -22.52
CA ILE A 269 -19.34 7.81 -23.86
C ILE A 269 -20.43 7.91 -24.94
N LYS A 270 -21.60 7.31 -24.73
CA LYS A 270 -22.72 7.38 -25.69
C LYS A 270 -23.28 8.79 -25.83
N LYS A 271 -23.34 9.56 -24.74
CA LYS A 271 -23.92 10.90 -24.72
C LYS A 271 -22.98 11.98 -25.24
N TYR A 272 -21.71 11.92 -24.86
CA TYR A 272 -20.73 12.99 -25.12
C TYR A 272 -19.63 12.60 -26.13
N GLY A 273 -19.62 11.36 -26.60
CA GLY A 273 -18.56 10.82 -27.45
C GLY A 273 -17.28 10.49 -26.66
N ILE A 274 -16.25 10.04 -27.38
CA ILE A 274 -14.94 9.72 -26.79
C ILE A 274 -14.10 10.98 -26.57
N CYS A 275 -13.18 10.91 -25.60
CA CYS A 275 -12.14 11.93 -25.38
C CYS A 275 -10.73 11.37 -25.62
N LYS A 276 -9.71 12.25 -25.58
CA LYS A 276 -8.32 11.93 -25.98
C LYS A 276 -7.67 10.77 -25.23
N ILE A 277 -8.15 10.44 -24.03
CA ILE A 277 -7.56 9.37 -23.21
C ILE A 277 -8.28 8.03 -23.36
N HIS A 278 -9.33 7.93 -24.15
CA HIS A 278 -9.99 6.65 -24.43
C HIS A 278 -9.10 5.76 -25.29
N ARG A 279 -9.18 4.46 -25.05
CA ARG A 279 -8.53 3.40 -25.83
C ARG A 279 -9.49 2.98 -26.93
N LYS A 280 -9.29 3.50 -28.14
CA LYS A 280 -10.19 3.27 -29.28
C LYS A 280 -10.35 1.77 -29.57
N SER A 281 -9.28 1.00 -29.40
CA SER A 281 -9.27 -0.45 -29.60
C SER A 281 -10.21 -1.21 -28.66
N PHE A 282 -10.54 -0.66 -27.48
CA PHE A 282 -11.41 -1.29 -26.46
C PHE A 282 -12.89 -0.96 -26.67
N LEU A 283 -13.21 0.06 -27.47
CA LEU A 283 -14.57 0.57 -27.64
C LEU A 283 -15.34 -0.04 -28.82
N LYS A 284 -14.72 -0.95 -29.58
CA LYS A 284 -15.31 -1.55 -30.80
C LYS A 284 -16.65 -2.26 -30.56
N ASN A 285 -16.88 -2.76 -29.35
CA ASN A 285 -18.13 -3.42 -28.97
C ASN A 285 -19.12 -2.49 -28.24
N ILE A 286 -18.74 -1.23 -28.02
CA ILE A 286 -19.53 -0.23 -27.26
C ILE A 286 -20.08 0.85 -28.19
N LEU A 287 -19.30 1.25 -29.20
CA LEU A 287 -19.67 2.25 -30.19
C LEU A 287 -19.67 1.66 -31.61
N PRO A 288 -20.55 2.14 -32.50
CA PRO A 288 -20.47 1.81 -33.92
C PRO A 288 -19.15 2.33 -34.51
N HIS A 289 -18.60 1.63 -35.52
CA HIS A 289 -17.27 1.90 -36.08
C HIS A 289 -17.04 3.37 -36.49
N ASN A 290 -18.08 4.03 -36.99
CA ASN A 290 -18.01 5.43 -37.47
C ASN A 290 -17.76 6.45 -36.34
N CYS A 291 -17.91 6.06 -35.06
CA CYS A 291 -17.69 6.91 -33.90
C CYS A 291 -16.33 6.69 -33.21
N ILE A 292 -15.50 5.78 -33.72
CA ILE A 292 -14.22 5.36 -33.10
C ILE A 292 -13.01 5.95 -33.86
N ILE A 293 -13.19 6.33 -35.13
CA ILE A 293 -12.15 6.85 -36.03
C ILE A 293 -11.77 8.27 -35.64
#